data_AF-A0A6P5WRI9-F1
#
_entry.id   AF-A0A6P5WRI9-F1
#
_cell.length_a   1.000
_cell.length_b   1.000
_cell.length_c   1.000
_cell.angle_alpha   90.00
_cell.angle_beta   90.00
_cell.angle_gamma   90.00
#
_symmetry.space_group_name_H-M   'P 1'
#
loop_
_entity.id
_entity.type
_entity.pdbx_description
1 polymer ?
#
loop_
_entity_poly.entity_id
_entity_poly.type
_entity_poly.pdbx_seq_one_letter_code
_entity_poly.pdbx_strand_id
1 'polypeptide(L)'
;MGSQDQFKNVCPFITRALNSRSWPRGHKKRRKLKKYNTHMKVLKAEMEEVRLEQKGIKDGQRLLQDKLKAVEAECNQLRRETALIIEQSANTQLRLALMFQILKARENNDFCKAAELSQALRELIMEQNK
;
A
#
# COMPACT_ATOMS: atom_id res chain seq x y z
N MET A 1 -35.14 98.39 1.28
CA MET A 1 -36.39 98.04 1.99
C MET A 1 -36.84 96.71 1.42
N GLY A 2 -36.59 95.60 2.13
CA GLY A 2 -37.59 94.93 3.00
C GLY A 2 -38.30 93.86 2.15
N SER A 3 -38.37 92.57 2.47
CA SER A 3 -38.40 91.88 3.77
C SER A 3 -37.98 90.42 3.53
N GLN A 4 -37.04 89.89 4.32
CA GLN A 4 -37.28 88.92 5.39
C GLN A 4 -38.15 87.71 5.03
N ASP A 5 -37.47 86.55 5.09
CA ASP A 5 -37.89 85.32 5.75
C ASP A 5 -39.30 84.77 5.49
N GLN A 6 -39.34 83.54 4.97
CA GLN A 6 -39.84 82.36 5.70
C GLN A 6 -40.21 81.25 4.71
N PHE A 7 -39.21 80.56 4.12
CA PHE A 7 -39.40 79.16 3.73
C PHE A 7 -39.06 78.26 4.91
N LYS A 8 -39.79 78.45 6.03
CA LYS A 8 -39.99 77.43 7.04
C LYS A 8 -41.45 77.03 6.95
N ASN A 9 -41.72 75.94 6.25
CA ASN A 9 -42.76 74.94 6.57
C ASN A 9 -43.11 74.14 5.32
N VAL A 10 -42.30 73.11 5.05
CA VAL A 10 -42.84 71.89 4.43
C VAL A 10 -42.32 70.69 5.21
N CYS A 11 -43.21 70.21 6.08
CA CYS A 11 -43.36 68.88 6.68
C CYS A 11 -42.13 68.13 7.26
N PRO A 12 -42.10 67.81 8.57
CA PRO A 12 -41.15 66.84 9.16
C PRO A 12 -41.24 65.45 8.52
N PHE A 13 -42.29 65.20 7.74
CA PHE A 13 -42.53 63.96 7.03
C PHE A 13 -41.61 63.76 5.80
N ILE A 14 -41.11 64.84 5.18
CA ILE A 14 -40.35 64.74 3.92
C ILE A 14 -38.83 64.65 4.16
N THR A 15 -38.30 65.21 5.25
CA THR A 15 -36.87 65.11 5.58
C THR A 15 -36.45 63.69 6.00
N ARG A 16 -37.42 62.81 6.32
CA ARG A 16 -37.15 61.40 6.63
C ARG A 16 -36.95 60.51 5.39
N ALA A 17 -37.28 61.01 4.20
CA ALA A 17 -37.26 60.24 2.96
C ALA A 17 -35.92 60.32 2.19
N LEU A 18 -35.05 61.29 2.50
CA LEU A 18 -33.79 61.47 1.79
C LEU A 18 -32.58 60.77 2.43
N ASN A 19 -32.76 60.10 3.58
CA ASN A 19 -31.65 59.45 4.28
C ASN A 19 -31.80 57.92 4.50
N SER A 20 -32.68 57.25 3.76
CA SER A 20 -33.00 55.84 4.03
C SER A 20 -33.28 54.96 2.82
N ARG A 21 -32.76 55.29 1.63
CA ARG A 21 -33.03 54.51 0.42
C ARG A 21 -31.80 54.04 -0.33
N SER A 22 -30.93 53.36 0.39
CA SER A 22 -30.11 52.28 -0.15
C SER A 22 -29.66 51.48 1.10
N TRP A 23 -29.81 50.16 1.32
CA TRP A 23 -29.70 48.99 0.46
C TRP A 23 -30.27 47.70 1.15
N PRO A 24 -31.56 47.33 1.03
CA PRO A 24 -32.00 46.00 1.51
C PRO A 24 -31.42 44.86 0.63
N ARG A 25 -31.22 45.13 -0.67
CA ARG A 25 -30.71 44.17 -1.65
C ARG A 25 -29.21 43.85 -1.46
N GLY A 26 -28.40 44.83 -1.05
CA GLY A 26 -26.97 44.65 -0.79
C GLY A 26 -26.67 43.79 0.43
N HIS A 27 -27.38 44.01 1.54
CA HIS A 27 -27.21 43.24 2.76
C HIS A 27 -27.55 41.76 2.57
N LYS A 28 -28.63 41.44 1.84
CA LYS A 28 -28.98 40.04 1.49
C LYS A 28 -27.90 39.39 0.61
N LYS A 29 -27.40 40.07 -0.43
CA LYS A 29 -26.30 39.58 -1.28
C LYS A 29 -25.01 39.35 -0.48
N ARG A 30 -24.63 40.30 0.39
CA ARG A 30 -23.45 40.20 1.27
C ARG A 30 -23.56 39.05 2.27
N ARG A 31 -24.73 38.80 2.86
CA ARG A 31 -24.96 37.63 3.74
C ARG A 31 -24.82 36.31 2.98
N LYS A 32 -25.37 36.21 1.77
CA LYS A 32 -25.20 35.02 0.90
C LYS A 32 -23.73 34.78 0.54
N LEU A 33 -23.01 35.83 0.14
CA LEU A 33 -21.59 35.74 -0.17
C LEU A 33 -20.76 35.34 1.05
N LYS A 34 -21.07 35.87 2.24
CA LYS A 34 -20.45 35.41 3.50
C LYS A 34 -20.68 33.93 3.76
N LYS A 35 -21.92 33.43 3.59
CA LYS A 35 -22.24 32.01 3.76
C LYS A 35 -21.43 31.13 2.79
N TYR A 36 -21.39 31.52 1.51
CA TYR A 36 -20.59 30.82 0.49
C TYR A 36 -19.10 30.82 0.85
N ASN A 37 -18.54 31.97 1.25
CA ASN A 37 -17.14 32.06 1.64
C ASN A 37 -16.83 31.18 2.86
N THR A 38 -17.74 31.08 3.83
CA THR A 38 -17.58 30.15 4.96
C THR A 38 -17.58 28.70 4.50
N HIS A 39 -18.53 28.31 3.63
CA HIS A 39 -18.57 26.93 3.10
C HIS A 39 -17.32 26.60 2.28
N MET A 40 -16.85 27.55 1.47
CA MET A 40 -15.63 27.41 0.70
C MET A 40 -14.39 27.22 1.58
N LYS A 41 -14.34 27.88 2.74
CA LYS A 41 -13.24 27.68 3.71
C LYS A 41 -13.27 26.27 4.32
N VAL A 42 -14.46 25.78 4.68
CA VAL A 42 -14.64 24.41 5.22
C VAL A 42 -14.23 23.38 4.17
N LEU A 43 -14.75 23.49 2.95
CA LEU A 43 -14.40 22.61 1.84
C LEU A 43 -12.89 22.57 1.56
N LYS A 44 -12.20 23.71 1.63
CA LYS A 44 -10.75 23.76 1.46
C LYS A 44 -10.00 23.04 2.59
N ALA A 45 -10.49 23.14 3.83
CA ALA A 45 -9.90 22.44 4.96
C ALA A 45 -10.08 20.92 4.83
N GLU A 46 -11.30 20.47 4.52
CA GLU A 46 -11.61 19.05 4.27
C GLU A 46 -10.79 18.50 3.10
N MET A 47 -10.62 19.26 2.01
CA MET A 47 -9.77 18.85 0.89
C MET A 47 -8.30 18.69 1.28
N GLU A 48 -7.77 19.56 2.15
CA GLU A 48 -6.39 19.42 2.61
C GLU A 48 -6.23 18.21 3.54
N GLU A 49 -7.22 17.94 4.40
CA GLU A 49 -7.25 16.73 5.24
C GLU A 49 -7.23 15.47 4.39
N VAL A 50 -8.12 15.37 3.39
CA VAL A 50 -8.14 14.25 2.43
C VAL A 50 -6.81 14.13 1.69
N ARG A 51 -6.17 15.26 1.33
CA ARG A 51 -4.85 15.25 0.66
C ARG A 51 -3.77 14.64 1.55
N LEU A 52 -3.78 14.95 2.84
CA LEU A 52 -2.84 14.41 3.81
C LEU A 52 -3.08 12.91 4.06
N GLU A 53 -4.33 12.49 4.19
CA GLU A 53 -4.69 11.07 4.32
C GLU A 53 -4.24 10.27 3.10
N GLN A 54 -4.52 10.78 1.88
CA GLN A 54 -4.08 10.14 0.63
C GLN A 54 -2.56 10.01 0.54
N LYS A 55 -1.82 10.99 1.06
CA LYS A 55 -0.36 10.90 1.14
C LYS A 55 0.06 9.76 2.07
N GLY A 56 -0.55 9.66 3.26
CA GLY A 56 -0.30 8.56 4.20
C GLY A 56 -0.60 7.18 3.59
N ILE A 57 -1.71 7.05 2.86
CA ILE A 57 -2.07 5.81 2.16
C ILE A 57 -1.01 5.44 1.12
N LYS A 58 -0.55 6.40 0.30
CA LYS A 58 0.49 6.16 -0.72
C LYS A 58 1.83 5.73 -0.11
N ASP A 59 2.19 6.30 1.03
CA ASP A 59 3.43 5.98 1.72
C ASP A 59 3.33 4.59 2.38
N GLY A 60 2.17 4.26 2.98
CA GLY A 60 1.88 2.94 3.50
C GLY A 60 1.87 1.85 2.42
N GLN A 61 1.29 2.13 1.25
CA GLN A 61 1.29 1.22 0.10
C GLN A 61 2.72 0.95 -0.40
N ARG A 62 3.58 1.97 -0.48
CA ARG A 62 4.98 1.80 -0.85
C ARG A 62 5.72 0.90 0.13
N LEU A 63 5.59 1.15 1.42
CA LEU A 63 6.20 0.31 2.46
C LEU A 63 5.71 -1.15 2.38
N LEU A 64 4.42 -1.36 2.17
CA LEU A 64 3.84 -2.70 2.01
C LEU A 64 4.40 -3.40 0.76
N GLN A 65 4.53 -2.69 -0.37
CA GLN A 65 5.11 -3.25 -1.59
C GLN A 65 6.57 -3.68 -1.37
N ASP A 66 7.37 -2.87 -0.68
CA ASP A 66 8.76 -3.21 -0.39
C ASP A 66 8.87 -4.44 0.52
N LYS A 67 8.02 -4.54 1.54
CA LYS A 67 7.92 -5.72 2.40
C LYS A 67 7.50 -6.97 1.62
N LEU A 68 6.51 -6.86 0.73
CA LEU A 68 6.06 -7.99 -0.09
C LEU A 68 7.16 -8.48 -1.03
N LYS A 69 7.92 -7.57 -1.64
CA LYS A 69 9.09 -7.95 -2.48
C LYS A 69 10.16 -8.69 -1.68
N ALA A 70 10.42 -8.26 -0.44
CA ALA A 70 11.37 -8.96 0.44
C ALA A 70 10.88 -10.38 0.77
N VAL A 71 9.60 -10.53 1.13
CA VAL A 71 8.99 -11.85 1.39
C VAL A 71 9.02 -12.74 0.15
N GLU A 72 8.74 -12.18 -1.02
CA GLU A 72 8.79 -12.93 -2.28
C GLU A 72 10.21 -13.41 -2.60
N ALA A 73 11.22 -12.56 -2.37
CA ALA A 73 12.62 -12.94 -2.54
C ALA A 73 13.01 -14.09 -1.60
N GLU A 74 12.60 -14.01 -0.33
CA GLU A 74 12.84 -15.06 0.67
C GLU A 74 12.12 -16.36 0.29
N CYS A 75 10.86 -16.30 -0.14
CA CYS A 75 10.11 -17.48 -0.61
C CYS A 75 10.81 -18.15 -1.80
N ASN A 76 11.34 -17.37 -2.73
CA ASN A 76 12.05 -17.90 -3.88
C ASN A 76 13.39 -18.54 -3.47
N GLN A 77 14.08 -17.99 -2.48
CA GLN A 77 15.26 -18.62 -1.90
C GLN A 77 14.91 -19.94 -1.20
N LEU A 78 13.90 -19.94 -0.34
CA LEU A 78 13.46 -21.15 0.38
C LEU A 78 13.04 -22.27 -0.59
N ARG A 79 12.37 -21.94 -1.69
CA ARG A 79 12.03 -22.92 -2.74
C ARG A 79 13.27 -23.57 -3.36
N ARG A 80 14.30 -22.77 -3.66
CA ARG A 80 15.57 -23.28 -4.22
C ARG A 80 16.29 -24.18 -3.22
N GLU A 81 16.40 -23.74 -1.97
CA GLU A 81 17.04 -24.52 -0.90
C GLU A 81 16.29 -25.83 -0.64
N THR A 82 14.96 -25.79 -0.62
CA THR A 82 14.12 -26.98 -0.46
C THR A 82 14.29 -27.96 -1.61
N ALA A 83 14.36 -27.48 -2.85
CA ALA A 83 14.60 -28.34 -4.02
C ALA A 83 15.95 -29.06 -3.91
N LEU A 84 17.01 -28.35 -3.49
CA LEU A 84 18.32 -28.95 -3.26
C LEU A 84 18.29 -30.00 -2.14
N ILE A 85 17.61 -29.71 -1.03
CA ILE A 85 17.47 -30.66 0.08
C ILE A 85 16.72 -31.91 -0.38
N ILE A 86 15.63 -31.77 -1.16
CA ILE A 86 14.87 -32.90 -1.71
C ILE A 86 15.78 -33.78 -2.60
N GLU A 87 16.54 -33.16 -3.50
CA GLU A 87 17.46 -33.87 -4.39
C GLU A 87 18.54 -34.61 -3.60
N GLN A 88 19.20 -33.93 -2.65
CA GLN A 88 20.20 -34.54 -1.78
C GLN A 88 19.63 -35.66 -0.91
N SER A 89 18.39 -35.51 -0.44
CA SER A 89 17.69 -36.53 0.36
C SER A 89 17.40 -37.77 -0.47
N ALA A 90 16.90 -37.61 -1.70
CA ALA A 90 16.67 -38.71 -2.63
C ALA A 90 17.99 -39.43 -2.98
N ASN A 91 19.06 -38.68 -3.25
CA ASN A 91 20.38 -39.22 -3.51
C ASN A 91 20.91 -40.03 -2.32
N THR A 92 20.72 -39.52 -1.09
CA THR A 92 21.11 -40.23 0.14
C THR A 92 20.31 -41.51 0.33
N GLN A 93 18.99 -41.49 0.08
CA GLN A 93 18.15 -42.67 0.15
C GLN A 93 18.58 -43.76 -0.85
N LEU A 94 18.93 -43.37 -2.09
CA LEU A 94 19.46 -44.29 -3.11
C LEU A 94 20.78 -44.94 -2.65
N ARG A 95 21.72 -44.14 -2.12
CA ARG A 95 22.98 -44.66 -1.57
C ARG A 95 22.73 -45.68 -0.45
N LEU A 96 21.85 -45.34 0.50
CA LEU A 96 21.50 -46.24 1.61
C LEU A 96 20.86 -47.54 1.11
N ALA A 97 19.94 -47.45 0.14
CA ALA A 97 19.30 -48.63 -0.44
C ALA A 97 20.33 -49.58 -1.07
N LEU A 98 21.28 -49.06 -1.84
CA LEU A 98 22.38 -49.86 -2.41
C LEU A 98 23.25 -50.47 -1.32
N MET A 99 23.62 -49.69 -0.29
CA MET A 99 24.41 -50.19 0.85
C MET A 99 23.71 -51.36 1.55
N PHE A 100 22.40 -51.27 1.80
CA PHE A 100 21.63 -52.37 2.38
C PHE A 100 21.58 -53.60 1.47
N GLN A 101 21.41 -53.41 0.16
CA GLN A 101 21.43 -54.51 -0.80
C GLN A 101 22.79 -55.22 -0.86
N ILE A 102 23.90 -54.48 -0.74
CA ILE A 102 25.25 -55.05 -0.65
C ILE A 102 25.38 -55.92 0.60
N LEU A 103 24.94 -55.42 1.76
CA LEU A 103 24.99 -56.18 3.01
C LEU A 103 24.18 -57.47 2.89
N LYS A 104 22.97 -57.40 2.31
CA LYS A 104 22.12 -58.56 2.07
C LYS A 104 22.74 -59.57 1.09
N ALA A 105 23.39 -59.10 0.03
CA ALA A 105 24.10 -59.98 -0.91
C ALA A 105 25.25 -60.72 -0.22
N ARG A 106 26.01 -60.02 0.62
CA ARG A 106 27.09 -60.61 1.43
C ARG A 106 26.58 -61.62 2.45
N GLU A 107 25.48 -61.31 3.14
CA GLU A 107 24.81 -62.23 4.07
C GLU A 107 24.40 -63.54 3.38
N ASN A 108 23.94 -63.44 2.12
CA ASN A 108 23.58 -64.59 1.29
C ASN A 108 24.77 -65.28 0.59
N ASN A 109 26.01 -64.87 0.87
CA ASN A 109 27.24 -65.33 0.18
C ASN A 109 27.26 -65.08 -1.34
N ASP A 110 26.44 -64.15 -1.84
CA ASP A 110 26.41 -63.74 -3.25
C ASP A 110 27.42 -62.61 -3.50
N PHE A 111 28.69 -62.98 -3.60
CA PHE A 111 29.79 -62.02 -3.77
C PHE A 111 29.82 -61.37 -5.15
N CYS A 112 29.31 -62.05 -6.19
CA CYS A 112 29.22 -61.48 -7.54
C CYS A 112 28.25 -60.29 -7.52
N LYS A 113 27.04 -60.49 -6.99
CA LYS A 113 26.05 -59.41 -6.85
C LYS A 113 26.53 -58.30 -5.91
N ALA A 114 27.20 -58.65 -4.83
CA ALA A 114 27.77 -57.65 -3.92
C ALA A 114 28.82 -56.78 -4.62
N ALA A 115 29.63 -57.34 -5.52
CA ALA A 115 30.61 -56.60 -6.31
C ALA A 115 29.94 -55.68 -7.34
N GLU A 116 28.93 -56.16 -8.06
CA GLU A 116 28.14 -55.36 -9.01
C GLU A 116 27.48 -54.17 -8.32
N LEU A 117 26.80 -54.39 -7.20
CA LEU A 117 26.16 -53.31 -6.43
C LEU A 117 27.18 -52.33 -5.85
N SER A 118 28.36 -52.81 -5.46
CA SER A 118 29.45 -51.94 -4.99
C SER A 118 29.99 -51.05 -6.11
N GLN A 119 30.05 -51.56 -7.35
CA GLN A 119 30.44 -50.76 -8.51
C GLN A 119 29.37 -49.72 -8.84
N ALA A 120 28.10 -50.13 -8.87
CA ALA A 120 26.96 -49.21 -9.09
C ALA A 120 26.92 -48.07 -8.05
N LEU A 121 27.20 -48.37 -6.77
CA LEU A 121 27.28 -47.35 -5.72
C LEU A 121 28.42 -46.33 -5.98
N ARG A 122 29.58 -46.78 -6.47
CA ARG A 122 30.69 -45.87 -6.81
C ARG A 122 30.30 -44.94 -7.95
N GLU A 123 29.69 -45.48 -9.00
CA GLU A 123 29.24 -44.71 -10.18
C GLU A 123 28.19 -43.67 -9.77
N LEU A 124 27.18 -44.07 -9.00
CA LEU A 124 26.15 -43.19 -8.49
C LEU A 124 26.72 -42.04 -7.63
N ILE A 125 27.70 -42.31 -6.75
CA ILE A 125 28.36 -41.26 -5.97
C ILE A 125 29.13 -40.29 -6.89
N MET A 126 29.79 -40.79 -7.93
CA MET A 126 30.51 -39.94 -8.89
C MET A 126 29.55 -39.06 -9.71
N GLU A 127 28.37 -39.57 -10.06
CA GLU A 127 27.36 -38.80 -10.79
C GLU A 127 26.74 -37.70 -9.94
N GLN A 128 26.47 -37.98 -8.66
CA GLN A 128 25.81 -37.04 -7.73
C GLN A 128 26.74 -35.96 -7.18
N ASN A 129 28.06 -36.09 -7.35
CA ASN A 129 29.05 -35.11 -6.89
C ASN A 129 29.55 -34.19 -8.03
N LYS A 130 28.95 -34.26 -9.21
CA LYS A 130 29.18 -33.33 -10.33
C LYS A 130 28.32 -32.08 -10.19
#